data_AF-A0A0W7WEN6-F1
#
_entry.id   AF-A0A0W7WEN6-F1
#
_cell.length_a   1.000
_cell.length_b   1.000
_cell.length_c   1.000
_cell.angle_alpha   90.00
_cell.angle_beta   90.00
_cell.angle_gamma   90.00
#
_symmetry.space_group_name_H-M   'P 1'
#
loop_
_entity.id
_entity.type
_entity.pdbx_description
1 polymer ?
#
loop_
_entity_poly.entity_id
_entity_poly.type
_entity_poly.pdbx_seq_one_letter_code
_entity_poly.pdbx_strand_id
1 'polypeptide(L)'
;MTKVYHRLLGWLLAICLLACLVLLAAFSLKFLLSGNASQFQRLGSLVVAFSAISFGSLLWVLPKLRQLVTDLARYSHIELVEEAIARSDTDALETLEATRRDGLVEANTVSAFERIAFRCNLALVVIGTLQWGYGDLFTCWVNGQGWRTC
;
A
#
# COMPACT_ATOMS: atom_id res chain seq x y z
N MET A 1 -3.88 -23.23 -9.37
CA MET A 1 -2.51 -22.68 -9.21
C MET A 1 -2.45 -21.14 -9.15
N THR A 2 -3.32 -20.41 -9.86
CA THR A 2 -3.34 -18.92 -9.92
C THR A 2 -3.58 -18.21 -8.57
N LYS A 3 -4.40 -18.77 -7.66
CA LYS A 3 -4.63 -18.21 -6.30
C LYS A 3 -3.36 -18.07 -5.45
N VAL A 4 -2.38 -18.96 -5.63
CA VAL A 4 -1.11 -18.92 -4.86
C VAL A 4 -0.21 -17.79 -5.35
N TYR A 5 -0.17 -17.55 -6.67
CA TYR A 5 0.61 -16.47 -7.27
C TYR A 5 0.12 -15.08 -6.87
N HIS A 6 -1.20 -14.85 -6.82
CA HIS A 6 -1.74 -13.55 -6.39
C HIS A 6 -1.43 -13.24 -4.92
N ARG A 7 -1.53 -14.24 -4.04
CA ARG A 7 -1.13 -14.07 -2.63
C ARG A 7 0.37 -13.78 -2.52
N LEU A 8 1.21 -14.56 -3.17
CA LEU A 8 2.66 -14.36 -3.17
C LEU A 8 3.06 -12.98 -3.73
N LEU A 9 2.45 -12.55 -4.83
CA LEU A 9 2.72 -11.25 -5.43
C LEU A 9 2.32 -10.09 -4.50
N GLY A 10 1.16 -10.20 -3.83
CA GLY A 10 0.72 -9.23 -2.84
C GLY A 10 1.68 -9.12 -1.65
N TRP A 11 2.14 -10.27 -1.12
CA TRP A 11 3.14 -10.31 -0.05
C TRP A 11 4.49 -9.73 -0.49
N LEU A 12 4.95 -10.06 -1.70
CA LEU A 12 6.18 -9.51 -2.27
C LEU A 12 6.11 -7.98 -2.41
N LEU A 13 4.99 -7.46 -2.92
CA LEU A 13 4.75 -6.02 -3.03
C LEU A 13 4.75 -5.36 -1.65
N ALA A 14 4.06 -5.94 -0.67
CA ALA A 14 4.02 -5.42 0.70
C ALA A 14 5.41 -5.44 1.36
N ILE A 15 6.17 -6.52 1.19
CA ILE A 15 7.54 -6.65 1.71
C ILE A 15 8.46 -5.63 1.03
N CYS A 16 8.40 -5.48 -0.29
CA CYS A 16 9.18 -4.46 -1.00
C CYS A 16 8.83 -3.05 -0.53
N LEU A 17 7.55 -2.74 -0.33
CA LEU A 17 7.10 -1.45 0.21
C LEU A 17 7.61 -1.22 1.63
N LEU A 18 7.50 -2.22 2.50
CA LEU A 18 7.98 -2.15 3.88
C LEU A 18 9.51 -1.97 3.91
N ALA A 19 10.24 -2.77 3.13
CA ALA A 19 11.70 -2.67 3.01
C ALA A 19 12.11 -1.30 2.48
N CYS A 20 11.39 -0.77 1.49
CA CYS A 20 11.62 0.58 0.99
C CYS A 20 11.40 1.62 2.10
N LEU A 21 10.29 1.58 2.83
CA LEU A 21 10.03 2.48 3.96
C LEU A 21 11.10 2.41 5.06
N VAL A 22 11.56 1.20 5.40
CA VAL A 22 12.62 1.00 6.40
C VAL A 22 13.95 1.58 5.92
N LEU A 23 14.33 1.32 4.67
CA LEU A 23 15.54 1.87 4.08
C LEU A 23 15.48 3.40 4.02
N LEU A 24 14.33 3.96 3.67
CA LEU A 24 14.11 5.40 3.61
C LEU A 24 14.24 6.03 5.00
N ALA A 25 13.63 5.44 6.03
CA ALA A 25 13.75 5.90 7.41
C ALA A 25 15.21 5.84 7.91
N ALA A 26 15.92 4.76 7.61
CA ALA A 26 17.33 4.60 7.96
C ALA A 26 18.22 5.64 7.26
N PHE A 27 17.94 5.92 5.98
CA PHE A 27 18.67 6.92 5.20
C PHE A 27 18.42 8.33 5.75
N SER A 28 17.16 8.70 5.99
CA SER A 28 16.80 10.00 6.60
C SER A 28 17.46 10.18 7.97
N LEU A 29 17.48 9.14 8.81
CA LEU A 29 18.15 9.19 10.12
C LEU A 29 19.66 9.41 9.99
N LYS A 30 20.32 8.71 9.06
CA LYS A 30 21.76 8.88 8.82
C LYS A 30 22.11 10.30 8.38
N PHE A 31 21.30 10.91 7.52
CA PHE A 31 21.50 12.30 7.06
C PHE A 31 21.17 13.33 8.13
N LEU A 32 20.17 13.05 8.97
CA LEU A 32 19.87 13.89 10.12
C LEU A 32 21.07 13.94 11.09
N LEU A 33 21.73 12.81 11.31
CA LEU A 33 22.90 12.70 12.20
C LEU A 33 24.20 13.25 11.60
N SER A 34 24.31 13.38 10.27
CA SER A 34 25.51 13.89 9.61
C SER A 34 25.62 15.42 9.58
N GLY A 35 24.60 16.13 10.06
CA GLY A 35 24.63 17.60 10.24
C GLY A 35 24.46 18.43 8.96
N ASN A 36 24.37 17.81 7.78
CA ASN A 36 24.19 18.53 6.52
C ASN A 36 22.69 18.76 6.19
N ALA A 37 22.14 19.87 6.69
CA ALA A 37 20.74 20.26 6.47
C ALA A 37 20.33 20.27 4.98
N SER A 38 21.18 20.80 4.11
CA SER A 38 20.92 20.88 2.67
C SER A 38 20.83 19.51 1.99
N GLN A 39 21.60 18.53 2.47
CA GLN A 39 21.54 17.15 1.97
C GLN A 39 20.31 16.43 2.50
N PHE A 40 19.95 16.64 3.77
CA PHE A 40 18.73 16.10 4.37
C PHE A 40 17.48 16.60 3.65
N GLN A 41 17.37 17.90 3.35
CA GLN A 41 16.26 18.46 2.59
C GLN A 41 16.17 17.88 1.17
N ARG A 42 17.28 17.88 0.41
CA ARG A 42 17.28 17.46 -1.00
C ARG A 42 17.00 15.97 -1.15
N LEU A 43 17.67 15.12 -0.35
CA LEU A 43 17.49 13.68 -0.44
C LEU A 43 16.21 13.23 0.25
N GLY A 44 15.85 13.82 1.40
CA GLY A 44 14.60 13.55 2.09
C GLY A 44 13.38 13.87 1.23
N SER A 45 13.35 15.04 0.59
CA SER A 45 12.24 15.41 -0.30
C SER A 45 12.12 14.52 -1.53
N LEU A 46 13.24 14.09 -2.13
CA LEU A 46 13.25 13.17 -3.26
C LEU A 46 12.72 11.78 -2.86
N VAL A 47 13.12 11.31 -1.68
CA VAL A 47 12.63 10.07 -1.05
C VAL A 47 11.12 10.11 -0.80
N VAL A 48 10.63 11.21 -0.22
CA VAL A 48 9.21 11.37 0.06
C VAL A 48 8.41 11.48 -1.24
N ALA A 49 8.89 12.23 -2.23
CA ALA A 49 8.26 12.33 -3.54
C ALA A 49 8.15 10.97 -4.23
N PHE A 50 9.24 10.18 -4.24
CA PHE A 50 9.22 8.83 -4.80
C PHE A 50 8.21 7.91 -4.09
N SER A 51 8.15 8.00 -2.76
CA SER A 51 7.20 7.22 -1.95
C SER A 51 5.76 7.62 -2.24
N ALA A 52 5.46 8.91 -2.31
CA ALA A 52 4.13 9.43 -2.63
C ALA A 52 3.67 9.01 -4.05
N ILE A 53 4.57 9.05 -5.04
CA ILE A 53 4.30 8.59 -6.41
C ILE A 53 4.03 7.08 -6.42
N SER A 54 4.83 6.29 -5.70
CA SER A 54 4.67 4.84 -5.63
C SER A 54 3.34 4.45 -4.99
N PHE A 55 2.99 5.05 -3.85
CA PHE A 55 1.70 4.84 -3.20
C PHE A 55 0.53 5.40 -4.02
N GLY A 56 0.70 6.54 -4.69
CA GLY A 56 -0.31 7.11 -5.59
C GLY A 56 -0.61 6.19 -6.77
N SER A 57 0.43 5.60 -7.35
CA SER A 57 0.31 4.61 -8.44
C SER A 57 -0.41 3.34 -7.96
N LEU A 58 -0.14 2.90 -6.73
CA LEU A 58 -0.82 1.77 -6.11
C LEU A 58 -2.33 2.04 -5.92
N LEU A 59 -2.68 3.24 -5.46
CA LEU A 59 -4.08 3.67 -5.32
C LEU A 59 -4.83 3.73 -6.65
N TRP A 60 -4.13 3.93 -7.78
CA TRP A 60 -4.73 3.88 -9.11
C TRP A 60 -5.04 2.44 -9.58
N VAL A 61 -4.26 1.46 -9.14
CA VAL A 61 -4.41 0.06 -9.53
C VAL A 61 -5.42 -0.68 -8.66
N LEU A 62 -5.50 -0.35 -7.37
CA LEU A 62 -6.36 -1.04 -6.40
C LEU A 62 -7.86 -1.06 -6.77
N PRO A 63 -8.49 0.03 -7.26
CA PRO A 63 -9.89 0.00 -7.68
C PRO A 63 -10.14 -0.95 -8.85
N LYS A 64 -9.22 -0.97 -9.83
CA LYS A 64 -9.29 -1.90 -10.98
C LYS A 64 -9.15 -3.33 -10.52
N LEU A 65 -8.24 -3.61 -9.59
CA LEU A 65 -8.02 -4.93 -9.04
C LEU A 65 -9.25 -5.41 -8.24
N ARG A 66 -9.85 -4.52 -7.44
CA ARG A 66 -11.10 -4.80 -6.71
C ARG A 66 -12.24 -5.15 -7.67
N GLN A 67 -12.40 -4.37 -8.74
CA GLN A 67 -13.41 -4.63 -9.75
C GLN A 67 -13.16 -5.97 -10.43
N LEU A 68 -11.93 -6.26 -10.83
CA LEU A 68 -11.55 -7.55 -11.44
C LEU A 68 -11.84 -8.74 -10.52
N VAL A 69 -11.50 -8.65 -9.24
CA VAL A 69 -11.79 -9.71 -8.24
C VAL A 69 -13.29 -9.92 -8.07
N THR A 70 -14.06 -8.82 -8.04
CA THR A 70 -15.51 -8.88 -7.90
C THR A 70 -16.16 -9.50 -9.14
N ASP A 71 -15.69 -9.13 -10.33
CA ASP A 71 -16.16 -9.67 -11.60
C ASP A 71 -15.80 -11.15 -11.73
N LEU A 72 -14.57 -11.55 -11.37
CA LEU A 72 -14.15 -12.94 -11.38
C LEU A 72 -15.01 -13.80 -10.45
N ALA A 73 -15.31 -13.31 -9.25
CA ALA A 73 -16.19 -14.00 -8.30
C ALA A 73 -17.62 -14.13 -8.84
N ARG A 74 -18.11 -13.13 -9.59
CA ARG A 74 -19.43 -13.20 -10.24
C ARG A 74 -19.44 -14.19 -11.40
N TYR A 75 -18.40 -14.23 -12.23
CA TYR A 75 -18.31 -15.20 -13.34
C TYR A 75 -18.20 -16.64 -12.84
N SER A 76 -17.35 -16.90 -11.84
CA SER A 76 -17.24 -18.25 -11.25
C SER A 76 -18.58 -18.74 -10.67
N HIS A 77 -19.42 -17.82 -10.20
CA HIS A 77 -20.76 -18.14 -9.73
C HIS A 77 -21.68 -18.62 -10.84
N ILE A 78 -21.65 -17.99 -12.01
CA ILE A 78 -22.56 -18.31 -13.11
C ILE A 78 -22.24 -19.70 -13.66
N GLU A 79 -20.96 -19.99 -13.87
CA GLU A 79 -20.49 -21.28 -14.42
C GLU A 79 -20.82 -22.45 -13.47
N LEU A 80 -20.57 -22.28 -12.17
CA LEU A 80 -20.86 -23.31 -11.17
C LEU A 80 -22.38 -23.50 -10.93
N VAL A 81 -23.18 -22.44 -11.02
CA VAL A 81 -24.65 -22.55 -10.90
C VAL A 81 -25.23 -23.31 -12.09
N GLU A 82 -24.71 -23.05 -13.29
CA GLU A 82 -25.12 -23.77 -14.50
C GLU A 82 -24.80 -25.28 -14.39
N GLU A 83 -23.61 -25.63 -13.90
CA GLU A 83 -23.25 -27.04 -13.62
C GLU A 83 -24.10 -27.67 -12.50
N ALA A 84 -24.38 -26.95 -11.42
CA ALA A 84 -25.17 -27.45 -10.30
C ALA A 84 -26.63 -27.70 -10.69
N ILE A 85 -27.22 -26.80 -11.48
CA ILE A 85 -28.57 -26.99 -12.05
C ILE A 85 -28.58 -28.19 -13.00
N ALA A 86 -27.55 -28.34 -13.83
CA ALA A 86 -27.45 -29.48 -14.75
C ALA A 86 -27.35 -30.84 -14.02
N ARG A 87 -26.78 -30.87 -12.81
CA ARG A 87 -26.61 -32.10 -12.02
C ARG A 87 -27.67 -32.30 -10.92
N SER A 88 -28.54 -31.33 -10.66
CA SER A 88 -29.49 -31.33 -9.53
C SER A 88 -28.81 -31.63 -8.19
N ASP A 89 -27.57 -31.17 -8.02
CA ASP A 89 -26.72 -31.55 -6.91
C ASP A 89 -26.76 -30.48 -5.81
N THR A 90 -27.18 -30.89 -4.61
CA THR A 90 -27.35 -29.98 -3.46
C THR A 90 -26.01 -29.65 -2.78
N ASP A 91 -25.03 -30.55 -2.86
CA ASP A 91 -23.68 -30.34 -2.30
C ASP A 91 -22.88 -29.31 -3.12
N ALA A 92 -23.14 -29.25 -4.44
CA ALA A 92 -22.56 -28.23 -5.32
C ALA A 92 -23.00 -26.80 -4.92
N LEU A 93 -24.22 -26.67 -4.37
CA LEU A 93 -24.81 -25.39 -3.95
C LEU A 93 -24.14 -24.85 -2.67
N GLU A 94 -23.79 -25.72 -1.73
CA GLU A 94 -23.05 -25.35 -0.51
C GLU A 94 -21.60 -24.92 -0.84
N THR A 95 -20.97 -25.61 -1.78
CA THR A 95 -19.61 -25.27 -2.28
C THR A 95 -19.59 -23.91 -3.00
N LEU A 96 -20.68 -23.57 -3.68
CA LEU A 96 -20.94 -22.29 -4.32
C LEU A 96 -21.02 -21.14 -3.31
N GLU A 97 -21.76 -21.32 -2.21
CA GLU A 97 -21.86 -20.31 -1.14
C GLU A 97 -20.50 -20.08 -0.46
N ALA A 98 -19.72 -21.13 -0.24
CA ALA A 98 -18.35 -21.02 0.29
C ALA A 98 -17.46 -20.19 -0.64
N THR A 99 -17.50 -20.47 -1.95
CA THR A 99 -16.71 -19.73 -2.96
C THR A 99 -17.12 -18.26 -3.04
N ARG A 100 -18.43 -17.97 -2.93
CA ARG A 100 -18.95 -16.59 -2.81
C ARG A 100 -18.36 -15.85 -1.65
N ARG A 101 -18.38 -16.51 -0.49
CA ARG A 101 -17.98 -15.95 0.80
C ARG A 101 -16.49 -15.61 0.77
N ASP A 102 -15.69 -16.51 0.21
CA ASP A 102 -14.25 -16.29 -0.01
C ASP A 102 -13.97 -15.09 -0.91
N GLY A 103 -14.68 -14.96 -2.05
CA GLY A 103 -14.53 -13.82 -2.95
C GLY A 103 -14.90 -12.48 -2.30
N LEU A 104 -15.95 -12.46 -1.47
CA LEU A 104 -16.36 -11.29 -0.68
C LEU A 104 -15.32 -10.91 0.39
N VAL A 105 -14.73 -11.91 1.05
CA VAL A 105 -13.65 -11.69 2.03
C VAL A 105 -12.41 -11.10 1.36
N GLU A 106 -12.06 -11.59 0.17
CA GLU A 106 -10.92 -11.09 -0.61
C GLU A 106 -11.16 -9.63 -1.06
N ALA A 107 -12.36 -9.32 -1.57
CA ALA A 107 -12.73 -7.95 -1.93
C ALA A 107 -12.71 -6.98 -0.72
N ASN A 108 -13.17 -7.42 0.45
CA ASN A 108 -13.11 -6.65 1.69
C ASN A 108 -11.66 -6.37 2.11
N THR A 109 -10.78 -7.37 1.96
CA THR A 109 -9.34 -7.25 2.26
C THR A 109 -8.67 -6.21 1.36
N VAL A 110 -9.00 -6.20 0.06
CA VAL A 110 -8.52 -5.16 -0.87
C VAL A 110 -8.98 -3.76 -0.44
N SER A 111 -10.23 -3.61 0.03
CA SER A 111 -10.73 -2.30 0.53
C SER A 111 -10.03 -1.83 1.81
N ALA A 112 -9.63 -2.77 2.67
CA ALA A 112 -8.90 -2.45 3.90
C ALA A 112 -7.49 -1.98 3.54
N PHE A 113 -6.85 -2.66 2.59
CA PHE A 113 -5.54 -2.28 2.08
C PHE A 113 -5.56 -0.91 1.39
N GLU A 114 -6.59 -0.60 0.61
CA GLU A 114 -6.80 0.73 0.00
C GLU A 114 -6.84 1.85 1.06
N ARG A 115 -7.57 1.64 2.16
CA ARG A 115 -7.62 2.61 3.28
C ARG A 115 -6.27 2.80 3.95
N ILE A 116 -5.50 1.73 4.14
CA ILE A 116 -4.15 1.81 4.72
C ILE A 116 -3.21 2.55 3.77
N ALA A 117 -3.19 2.17 2.49
CA ALA A 117 -2.37 2.81 1.47
C ALA A 117 -2.67 4.31 1.34
N PHE A 118 -3.94 4.71 1.40
CA PHE A 118 -4.33 6.12 1.39
C PHE A 118 -3.80 6.88 2.61
N ARG A 119 -3.93 6.30 3.81
CA ARG A 119 -3.41 6.92 5.05
C ARG A 119 -1.89 7.05 5.02
N CYS A 120 -1.19 6.03 4.54
CA CYS A 120 0.26 6.09 4.35
C CYS A 120 0.66 7.18 3.36
N ASN A 121 -0.05 7.31 2.24
CA ASN A 121 0.22 8.35 1.26
C ASN A 121 -0.01 9.76 1.84
N LEU A 122 -1.12 9.96 2.56
CA LEU A 122 -1.39 11.21 3.26
C LEU A 122 -0.29 11.55 4.26
N ALA A 123 0.14 10.57 5.08
CA ALA A 123 1.23 10.77 6.04
C ALA A 123 2.54 11.13 5.33
N LEU A 124 2.86 10.47 4.22
CA LEU A 124 4.05 10.80 3.41
C LEU A 124 3.98 12.21 2.85
N VAL A 125 2.83 12.66 2.32
CA VAL A 125 2.66 14.03 1.84
C VAL A 125 2.84 15.05 2.98
N VAL A 126 2.31 14.77 4.17
CA VAL A 126 2.51 15.62 5.36
C VAL A 126 3.99 15.66 5.75
N ILE A 127 4.66 14.51 5.82
CA ILE A 127 6.10 14.45 6.14
C ILE A 127 6.91 15.21 5.08
N GLY A 128 6.58 15.07 3.80
CA GLY A 128 7.25 15.75 2.70
C GLY A 128 7.10 17.26 2.77
N THR A 129 5.88 17.75 3.02
CA THR A 129 5.62 19.19 3.19
C THR A 129 6.33 19.76 4.42
N LEU A 130 6.40 18.99 5.52
CA LEU A 130 7.18 19.37 6.70
C LEU A 130 8.69 19.39 6.42
N GLN A 131 9.23 18.40 5.73
CA GLN A 131 10.65 18.38 5.34
C GLN A 131 11.01 19.52 4.39
N TRP A 132 10.12 19.86 3.46
CA TRP A 132 10.36 20.94 2.50
C TRP A 132 10.25 22.33 3.13
N GLY A 133 9.26 22.55 4.00
CA GLY A 133 9.01 23.85 4.63
C GLY A 133 9.82 24.10 5.91
N TYR A 134 10.14 23.06 6.69
CA TYR A 134 10.74 23.17 8.02
C TYR A 134 12.01 22.32 8.20
N GLY A 135 12.57 21.76 7.12
CA GLY A 135 13.73 20.87 7.18
C GLY A 135 14.95 21.50 7.87
N ASP A 136 15.23 22.77 7.61
CA ASP A 136 16.36 23.48 8.24
C ASP A 136 16.13 23.67 9.75
N LEU A 137 14.94 24.12 10.14
CA LEU A 137 14.54 24.26 11.56
C LEU A 137 14.65 22.94 12.32
N PHE A 138 14.22 21.84 11.71
CA PHE A 138 14.30 20.51 12.32
C PHE A 138 15.75 20.05 12.49
N THR A 139 16.60 20.29 11.48
CA THR A 139 18.03 19.93 11.53
C THR A 139 18.74 20.75 12.60
N CYS A 140 18.45 22.04 12.70
CA CYS A 140 19.03 22.93 13.71
C CYS A 140 18.63 22.59 15.14
N TRP A 141 17.36 22.20 15.34
CA TRP A 141 16.88 21.72 16.62
C TRP A 141 17.59 20.42 17.05
N VAL A 142 17.73 19.45 16.14
CA VAL A 142 18.42 18.17 16.42
C VAL A 142 19.91 18.37 16.70
N ASN A 143 20.55 19.33 16.04
CA ASN A 143 21.95 19.70 16.28
C ASN A 143 22.15 20.52 17.58
N GLY A 144 21.10 20.74 18.38
CA GLY A 144 21.18 21.44 19.66
C GLY A 144 21.35 22.95 19.56
N GLN A 145 21.25 23.54 18.36
CA GLN A 145 21.37 24.98 18.15
C GLN A 145 20.04 25.71 18.44
N GLY A 146 18.93 24.96 18.48
CA GLY A 146 17.59 25.49 18.76
C GLY A 146 17.00 26.27 17.58
N TRP A 147 15.84 26.88 17.80
CA TRP A 147 15.03 27.56 16.76
C TRP A 147 15.48 29.00 16.46
N ARG A 148 16.53 29.51 17.12
CA ARG A 148 16.93 30.93 17.07
C ARG A 148 18.12 31.22 16.16
N THR A 149 18.92 30.20 15.85
CA THR A 149 20.15 30.31 15.04
C THR A 149 19.95 29.85 13.61
N CYS A 150 18.71 29.50 13.27
CA CYS A 150 18.20 29.19 11.94
C CYS A 150 16.97 30.07 11.73
#